data_AF-A0A5A9ZQU1-F1
#
_entry.id   AF-A0A5A9ZQU1-F1
#
_cell.length_a   1.000
_cell.length_b   1.000
_cell.length_c   1.000
_cell.angle_alpha   90.00
_cell.angle_beta   90.00
_cell.angle_gamma   90.00
#
_symmetry.space_group_name_H-M   'P 1'
#
loop_
_entity.id
_entity.type
_entity.pdbx_description
1 polymer ?
#
loop_
_entity_poly.entity_id
_entity_poly.type
_entity_poly.pdbx_seq_one_letter_code
_entity_poly.pdbx_strand_id
1 'polypeptide(L)'
;MRCFNRGVGAAVLAISLLGTTVACTSDSGAGPGVGVTPVEGTRVAADVDGSGVETTRLLVESAPVVVVSAPDDAAQARAASVAVGLRAPMLTAVSGAEGALTEELTRLGAQRVLRVGRVAFAYDDGEVVDAPGGRSELEELTGLTFSSEIEVPQGRVDDVTVHLAPGAPSLMTTGQFTAGGDADERAEPFKRGEPAWDGEGAPSVLVHDETPVSSIATAVAVGAAVSHLRAPDPRVDGGSVDAVRDAEAVYALGSGWGTEEELEERVEEARTVPELPGGGQLMFPGRRFVAAYGSPITPVLGILGEQGPDESVARVQRLVEEYQPHSPEPVIPAFEIIGSVAAGGPGADGNFTNEWDPEVFVPLVDAITDAGGYAVIDLQPGMADMLDQAKIFTELLKRPGVGLALDPEWKLEPGQQPGAQIGSVDAEEINRVSDWLADLTRDSGGPQKLLILHQFSMDMITNRDKIDTSRPEVAISLHADGHGTPDLKMETWDVLRQGLSPNIWMAWKNFYDEDTPTFTPEQTMAVQPRPWFVSYQ
;
A
#
# COMPACT_ATOMS: atom_id res chain seq x y z
N MET A 1 5.97 17.36 3.19
CA MET A 1 6.18 17.13 4.63
C MET A 1 4.89 16.54 5.21
N ARG A 2 4.85 15.22 5.43
CA ARG A 2 3.78 14.52 6.12
C ARG A 2 4.15 14.52 7.61
N CYS A 3 3.60 15.44 8.40
CA CYS A 3 3.70 15.36 9.86
C CYS A 3 2.56 14.44 10.32
N PHE A 4 2.80 13.13 10.32
CA PHE A 4 1.96 12.22 11.06
C PHE A 4 2.25 12.42 12.55
N ASN A 5 1.23 12.80 13.30
CA ASN A 5 1.29 12.70 14.75
C ASN A 5 1.60 11.24 15.11
N ARG A 6 2.63 11.10 15.94
CA ARG A 6 3.11 9.81 16.46
C ARG A 6 1.96 9.00 17.05
N GLY A 7 1.88 7.74 16.64
CA GLY A 7 1.39 6.64 17.47
C GLY A 7 -0.08 6.28 17.33
N VAL A 8 -0.45 5.64 16.23
CA VAL A 8 -1.36 4.48 16.20
C VAL A 8 -0.92 3.65 15.00
N GLY A 9 -0.09 2.61 15.23
CA GLY A 9 -0.03 1.51 14.25
C GLY A 9 -1.45 0.99 14.09
N ALA A 10 -1.85 0.58 12.88
CA ALA A 10 -3.18 0.08 12.55
C ALA A 10 -3.67 -0.88 13.65
N ALA A 11 -4.37 -0.30 14.63
CA ALA A 11 -5.03 -1.03 15.67
C ALA A 11 -6.39 -1.28 15.06
N VAL A 12 -6.61 -2.52 14.63
CA VAL A 12 -7.95 -3.09 14.58
C VAL A 12 -8.52 -2.85 15.97
N LEU A 13 -9.25 -1.74 16.15
CA LEU A 13 -9.98 -1.47 17.36
C LEU A 13 -11.21 -2.37 17.28
N ALA A 14 -11.01 -3.65 17.59
CA ALA A 14 -12.09 -4.56 17.92
C ALA A 14 -12.73 -4.00 19.20
N ILE A 15 -13.69 -3.10 19.04
CA ILE A 15 -14.51 -2.61 20.13
C ILE A 15 -15.37 -3.79 20.56
N SER A 16 -14.90 -4.53 21.58
CA SER A 16 -15.71 -5.46 22.33
C SER A 16 -16.80 -4.65 23.04
N LEU A 17 -17.95 -4.47 22.40
CA LEU A 17 -19.14 -3.91 23.02
C LEU A 17 -19.59 -4.86 24.14
N LEU A 18 -19.22 -4.53 25.38
CA LEU A 18 -19.82 -5.12 26.57
C LEU A 18 -21.32 -4.84 26.53
N GLY A 19 -22.09 -5.87 26.21
CA GLY A 19 -23.55 -5.83 26.24
C GLY A 19 -24.07 -5.50 27.63
N THR A 20 -24.40 -4.23 27.87
CA THR A 20 -25.31 -3.84 28.94
C THR A 20 -26.72 -3.81 28.37
N THR A 21 -27.46 -4.88 28.62
CA THR A 21 -28.91 -4.94 28.42
C THR A 21 -29.60 -4.01 29.40
N VAL A 22 -29.82 -2.75 29.01
CA VAL A 22 -30.80 -1.87 29.65
C VAL A 22 -31.99 -1.78 28.71
N ALA A 23 -32.96 -2.66 28.93
CA ALA A 23 -34.29 -2.54 28.36
C ALA A 23 -35.00 -1.34 28.98
N CYS A 24 -34.94 -0.19 28.31
CA CYS A 24 -35.86 0.92 28.52
C CYS A 24 -36.58 1.19 27.20
N THR A 25 -37.79 0.68 27.08
CA THR A 25 -38.73 1.01 26.02
C THR A 25 -39.16 2.47 26.19
N SER A 26 -38.54 3.37 25.44
CA SER A 26 -39.09 4.69 25.15
C SER A 26 -39.02 4.91 23.64
N ASP A 27 -40.20 5.06 23.05
CA ASP A 27 -40.47 5.36 21.65
C ASP A 27 -39.80 6.69 21.26
N SER A 28 -38.56 6.63 20.76
CA SER A 28 -37.86 7.74 20.12
C SER A 28 -37.76 7.42 18.63
N GLY A 29 -38.58 8.08 17.83
CA GLY A 29 -38.87 7.70 16.44
C GLY A 29 -37.65 7.65 15.53
N ALA A 30 -37.12 6.44 15.32
CA ALA A 30 -36.15 6.15 14.27
C ALA A 30 -36.72 6.49 12.89
N GLY A 31 -35.89 7.06 12.02
CA GLY A 31 -36.22 7.26 10.61
C GLY A 31 -36.27 5.92 9.85
N PRO A 32 -36.80 5.90 8.62
CA PRO A 32 -36.79 4.68 7.83
C PRO A 32 -35.34 4.30 7.46
N GLY A 33 -34.94 3.07 7.80
CA GLY A 33 -33.58 2.58 7.61
C GLY A 33 -33.22 2.27 6.16
N VAL A 34 -31.92 2.06 5.92
CA VAL A 34 -31.39 1.60 4.63
C VAL A 34 -31.56 0.08 4.53
N GLY A 35 -32.08 -0.40 3.40
CA GLY A 35 -32.05 -1.82 3.06
C GLY A 35 -30.74 -2.15 2.34
N VAL A 36 -30.00 -3.13 2.85
CA VAL A 36 -28.73 -3.58 2.26
C VAL A 36 -28.89 -4.84 1.43
N THR A 37 -28.06 -4.96 0.41
CA THR A 37 -27.97 -6.17 -0.42
C THR A 37 -27.45 -7.35 0.42
N PRO A 38 -27.92 -8.59 0.18
CA PRO A 38 -27.32 -9.79 0.80
C PRO A 38 -25.81 -9.86 0.59
N VAL A 39 -25.10 -10.21 1.66
CA VAL A 39 -23.63 -10.26 1.69
C VAL A 39 -23.15 -11.64 1.24
N GLU A 40 -22.37 -11.71 0.16
CA GLU A 40 -21.85 -12.98 -0.36
C GLU A 40 -20.58 -12.80 -1.20
N GLY A 41 -19.56 -13.60 -0.87
CA GLY A 41 -18.35 -13.78 -1.69
C GLY A 41 -17.47 -12.54 -1.79
N THR A 42 -16.72 -12.49 -2.89
CA THR A 42 -15.78 -11.41 -3.21
C THR A 42 -16.36 -10.55 -4.33
N ARG A 43 -16.44 -9.22 -4.14
CA ARG A 43 -17.06 -8.30 -5.11
C ARG A 43 -16.28 -7.02 -5.28
N VAL A 44 -16.35 -6.42 -6.46
CA VAL A 44 -15.64 -5.17 -6.80
C VAL A 44 -16.63 -4.13 -7.33
N ALA A 45 -16.57 -2.92 -6.77
CA ALA A 45 -17.26 -1.74 -7.31
C ALA A 45 -16.21 -0.70 -7.73
N ALA A 46 -15.87 -0.66 -9.02
CA ALA A 46 -14.79 0.18 -9.53
C ALA A 46 -15.07 1.69 -9.43
N ASP A 47 -16.34 2.11 -9.62
CA ASP A 47 -16.81 3.50 -9.51
C ASP A 47 -15.87 4.51 -10.20
N VAL A 48 -15.50 4.24 -11.45
CA VAL A 48 -14.44 4.96 -12.18
C VAL A 48 -14.79 6.44 -12.39
N ASP A 49 -16.08 6.78 -12.45
CA ASP A 49 -16.54 8.16 -12.58
C ASP A 49 -16.65 8.90 -11.22
N GLY A 50 -16.52 8.18 -10.11
CA GLY A 50 -16.62 8.71 -8.75
C GLY A 50 -18.03 9.10 -8.33
N SER A 51 -19.05 8.63 -9.03
CA SER A 51 -20.46 8.94 -8.76
C SER A 51 -20.98 8.24 -7.50
N GLY A 52 -20.38 7.10 -7.11
CA GLY A 52 -20.86 6.23 -6.05
C GLY A 52 -21.95 5.24 -6.48
N VAL A 53 -22.39 5.27 -7.75
CA VAL A 53 -23.52 4.46 -8.23
C VAL A 53 -23.21 2.96 -8.20
N GLU A 54 -22.01 2.55 -8.59
CA GLU A 54 -21.57 1.16 -8.52
C GLU A 54 -21.57 0.66 -7.07
N THR A 55 -21.10 1.49 -6.14
CA THR A 55 -21.07 1.15 -4.71
C THR A 55 -22.46 1.04 -4.12
N THR A 56 -23.39 1.95 -4.44
CA THR A 56 -24.78 1.83 -3.98
C THR A 56 -25.48 0.62 -4.57
N ARG A 57 -25.20 0.26 -5.83
CA ARG A 57 -25.74 -0.98 -6.43
C ARG A 57 -25.20 -2.24 -5.76
N LEU A 58 -23.94 -2.23 -5.32
CA LEU A 58 -23.34 -3.35 -4.61
C LEU A 58 -23.91 -3.47 -3.19
N LEU A 59 -23.95 -2.37 -2.43
CA LEU A 59 -24.21 -2.40 -0.99
C LEU A 59 -25.68 -2.18 -0.62
N VAL A 60 -26.45 -1.46 -1.44
CA VAL A 60 -27.74 -0.87 -1.04
C VAL A 60 -28.88 -1.32 -1.96
N GLU A 61 -29.86 -2.00 -1.36
CA GLU A 61 -31.10 -2.37 -2.03
C GLU A 61 -32.08 -1.19 -2.08
N SER A 62 -32.25 -0.47 -0.98
CA SER A 62 -33.14 0.70 -0.90
C SER A 62 -32.66 1.73 0.14
N ALA A 63 -32.90 3.02 -0.14
CA ALA A 63 -32.53 4.13 0.74
C ALA A 63 -33.54 5.28 0.63
N PRO A 64 -34.42 5.47 1.63
CA PRO A 64 -35.40 6.56 1.63
C PRO A 64 -34.78 7.96 1.70
N VAL A 65 -33.56 8.07 2.23
CA VAL A 65 -32.78 9.29 2.30
C VAL A 65 -31.48 9.07 1.54
N VAL A 66 -31.11 10.00 0.66
CA VAL A 66 -29.84 9.99 -0.07
C VAL A 66 -29.18 11.37 0.02
N VAL A 67 -27.86 11.41 0.20
CA VAL A 67 -27.08 12.65 0.14
C VAL A 67 -26.39 12.74 -1.21
N VAL A 68 -26.54 13.86 -1.92
CA VAL A 68 -25.90 14.09 -3.22
C VAL A 68 -24.99 15.31 -3.12
N SER A 69 -23.69 15.13 -3.38
CA SER A 69 -22.72 16.23 -3.32
C SER A 69 -22.39 16.81 -4.69
N ALA A 70 -21.94 18.06 -4.71
CA ALA A 70 -21.12 18.57 -5.81
C ALA A 70 -19.75 17.85 -5.81
N PRO A 71 -19.04 17.82 -6.95
CA PRO A 71 -17.78 17.08 -7.08
C PRO A 71 -16.58 17.79 -6.44
N ASP A 72 -16.73 19.01 -5.92
CA ASP A 72 -15.64 19.71 -5.24
C ASP A 72 -15.42 19.20 -3.81
N ASP A 73 -14.16 19.20 -3.35
CA ASP A 73 -13.74 18.71 -2.03
C ASP A 73 -14.58 19.28 -0.88
N ALA A 74 -14.93 20.57 -0.94
CA ALA A 74 -15.66 21.25 0.13
C ALA A 74 -17.08 20.69 0.30
N ALA A 75 -17.75 20.44 -0.83
CA ALA A 75 -19.05 19.78 -0.85
C ALA A 75 -18.95 18.31 -0.44
N GLN A 76 -17.95 17.56 -0.94
CA GLN A 76 -17.77 16.15 -0.59
C GLN A 76 -17.49 15.94 0.89
N ALA A 77 -16.60 16.73 1.50
CA ALA A 77 -16.27 16.61 2.92
C ALA A 77 -17.49 16.81 3.82
N ARG A 78 -18.29 17.83 3.52
CA ARG A 78 -19.53 18.11 4.23
C ARG A 78 -20.58 17.03 3.98
N ALA A 79 -20.73 16.58 2.74
CA ALA A 79 -21.68 15.54 2.36
C ALA A 79 -21.39 14.21 3.04
N ALA A 80 -20.12 13.79 3.08
CA ALA A 80 -19.69 12.58 3.76
C ALA A 80 -20.02 12.62 5.26
N SER A 81 -19.76 13.76 5.91
CA SER A 81 -20.10 13.98 7.33
C SER A 81 -21.60 13.80 7.60
N VAL A 82 -22.43 14.34 6.71
CA VAL A 82 -23.90 14.26 6.83
C VAL A 82 -24.43 12.87 6.48
N ALA A 83 -23.93 12.25 5.41
CA ALA A 83 -24.32 10.91 4.97
C ALA A 83 -24.05 9.87 6.06
N VAL A 84 -22.83 9.89 6.62
CA VAL A 84 -22.43 9.01 7.73
C VAL A 84 -23.30 9.26 8.97
N GLY A 85 -23.57 10.54 9.31
CA GLY A 85 -24.42 10.89 10.45
C GLY A 85 -25.86 10.42 10.29
N LEU A 86 -26.45 10.62 9.11
CA LEU A 86 -27.82 10.22 8.79
C LEU A 86 -27.97 8.70 8.60
N ARG A 87 -26.85 7.99 8.42
CA ARG A 87 -26.81 6.59 7.94
C ARG A 87 -27.50 6.44 6.59
N ALA A 88 -27.17 7.34 5.67
CA ALA A 88 -27.71 7.39 4.32
C ALA A 88 -26.58 7.25 3.30
N PRO A 89 -26.81 6.59 2.14
CA PRO A 89 -25.81 6.55 1.08
C PRO A 89 -25.51 7.95 0.53
N MET A 90 -24.30 8.09 0.02
CA MET A 90 -23.80 9.30 -0.63
C MET A 90 -23.55 9.02 -2.11
N LEU A 91 -24.02 9.93 -2.96
CA LEU A 91 -23.70 9.99 -4.39
C LEU A 91 -23.03 11.32 -4.72
N THR A 92 -22.24 11.36 -5.79
CA THR A 92 -21.65 12.58 -6.34
C THR A 92 -22.33 12.94 -7.66
N ALA A 93 -22.74 14.20 -7.81
CA ALA A 93 -23.27 14.71 -9.07
C ALA A 93 -22.12 14.99 -10.07
N VAL A 94 -21.77 13.97 -10.84
CA VAL A 94 -20.73 14.05 -11.89
C VAL A 94 -21.32 14.67 -13.15
N SER A 95 -20.58 15.58 -13.77
CA SER A 95 -21.02 16.30 -14.97
C SER A 95 -21.22 15.34 -16.14
N GLY A 96 -22.41 15.36 -16.76
CA GLY A 96 -22.76 14.46 -17.87
C GLY A 96 -23.25 13.07 -17.45
N ALA A 97 -23.38 12.81 -16.14
CA ALA A 97 -23.92 11.56 -15.58
C ALA A 97 -25.27 11.78 -14.86
N GLU A 98 -25.97 12.89 -15.13
CA GLU A 98 -27.19 13.27 -14.42
C GLU A 98 -28.31 12.22 -14.60
N GLY A 99 -28.37 11.57 -15.76
CA GLY A 99 -29.32 10.48 -16.01
C GLY A 99 -29.07 9.27 -15.12
N ALA A 100 -27.81 8.85 -14.97
CA ALA A 100 -27.43 7.72 -14.12
C ALA A 100 -27.71 8.01 -12.64
N LEU A 101 -27.46 9.26 -12.20
CA LEU A 101 -27.82 9.73 -10.87
C LEU A 101 -29.34 9.62 -10.63
N THR A 102 -30.16 10.16 -11.53
CA THR A 102 -31.63 10.11 -11.39
C THR A 102 -32.14 8.66 -11.40
N GLU A 103 -31.64 7.82 -12.29
CA GLU A 103 -32.00 6.39 -12.34
C GLU A 103 -31.65 5.67 -11.03
N GLU A 104 -30.50 5.96 -10.45
CA GLU A 104 -30.06 5.36 -9.20
C GLU A 104 -30.89 5.84 -8.00
N LEU A 105 -31.25 7.13 -7.93
CA LEU A 105 -32.17 7.66 -6.93
C LEU A 105 -33.56 6.98 -7.00
N THR A 106 -34.08 6.76 -8.21
CA THR A 106 -35.33 6.03 -8.42
C THR A 106 -35.19 4.55 -8.01
N ARG A 107 -34.08 3.88 -8.35
CA ARG A 107 -33.80 2.49 -7.94
C ARG A 107 -33.79 2.34 -6.42
N LEU A 108 -33.14 3.26 -5.72
CA LEU A 108 -33.07 3.29 -4.27
C LEU A 108 -34.42 3.61 -3.60
N GLY A 109 -35.40 4.12 -4.35
CA GLY A 109 -36.67 4.58 -3.80
C GLY A 109 -36.51 5.80 -2.90
N ALA A 110 -35.60 6.72 -3.26
CA ALA A 110 -35.28 7.89 -2.47
C ALA A 110 -36.51 8.81 -2.31
N GLN A 111 -36.97 9.00 -1.09
CA GLN A 111 -38.10 9.89 -0.80
C GLN A 111 -37.62 11.32 -0.53
N ARG A 112 -36.41 11.45 0.01
CA ARG A 112 -35.77 12.73 0.31
C ARG A 112 -34.31 12.72 -0.11
N VAL A 113 -33.90 13.76 -0.83
CA VAL A 113 -32.54 13.92 -1.32
C VAL A 113 -31.96 15.23 -0.78
N LEU A 114 -30.85 15.13 -0.05
CA LEU A 114 -30.12 16.31 0.44
C LEU A 114 -28.99 16.66 -0.54
N ARG A 115 -29.09 17.81 -1.20
CA ARG A 115 -28.03 18.33 -2.07
C ARG A 115 -27.03 19.14 -1.25
N VAL A 116 -25.76 18.80 -1.37
CA VAL A 116 -24.67 19.49 -0.66
C VAL A 116 -23.76 20.15 -1.68
N GLY A 117 -23.69 21.48 -1.66
CA GLY A 117 -22.97 22.27 -2.65
C GLY A 117 -23.84 22.65 -3.86
N ARG A 118 -23.22 23.15 -4.94
CA ARG A 118 -23.93 23.57 -6.14
C ARG A 118 -24.22 22.38 -7.06
N VAL A 119 -25.37 21.75 -6.84
CA VAL A 119 -25.83 20.57 -7.57
C VAL A 119 -27.16 20.86 -8.28
N ALA A 120 -27.27 20.45 -9.55
CA ALA A 120 -28.51 20.57 -10.31
C ALA A 120 -28.82 19.28 -11.09
N PHE A 121 -29.95 18.65 -10.78
CA PHE A 121 -30.55 17.54 -11.52
C PHE A 121 -32.07 17.59 -11.33
N ALA A 122 -32.82 16.88 -12.19
CA ALA A 122 -34.27 16.73 -12.06
C ALA A 122 -34.59 15.40 -11.35
N TYR A 123 -35.47 15.45 -10.36
CA TYR A 123 -35.95 14.28 -9.63
C TYR A 123 -37.38 14.53 -9.16
N ASP A 124 -38.33 13.79 -9.75
CA ASP A 124 -39.77 14.00 -9.53
C ASP A 124 -40.38 12.97 -8.56
N ASP A 125 -39.63 11.93 -8.19
CA ASP A 125 -40.11 10.82 -7.35
C ASP A 125 -40.00 11.11 -5.84
N GLY A 126 -39.37 12.23 -5.45
CA GLY A 126 -39.16 12.61 -4.05
C GLY A 126 -38.85 14.09 -3.83
N GLU A 127 -38.69 14.48 -2.57
CA GLU A 127 -38.34 15.85 -2.17
C GLU A 127 -36.83 16.08 -2.30
N VAL A 128 -36.43 17.19 -2.89
CA VAL A 128 -35.01 17.60 -3.00
C VAL A 128 -34.80 18.86 -2.18
N VAL A 129 -33.86 18.82 -1.24
CA VAL A 129 -33.56 19.91 -0.29
C VAL A 129 -32.10 20.32 -0.40
N ASP A 130 -31.81 21.63 -0.38
CA ASP A 130 -30.44 22.14 -0.37
C ASP A 130 -29.87 22.27 1.04
N ALA A 131 -28.66 21.78 1.24
CA ALA A 131 -27.94 21.94 2.49
C ALA A 131 -27.52 23.40 2.69
N PRO A 132 -27.78 23.99 3.87
CA PRO A 132 -27.46 25.38 4.14
C PRO A 132 -25.96 25.61 4.28
N GLY A 133 -25.54 26.88 4.21
CA GLY A 133 -24.14 27.27 4.38
C GLY A 133 -23.62 27.12 5.82
N GLY A 134 -24.42 27.49 6.82
CA GLY A 134 -24.01 27.47 8.22
C GLY A 134 -24.18 26.11 8.89
N ARG A 135 -23.42 25.88 9.97
CA ARG A 135 -23.45 24.63 10.73
C ARG A 135 -24.74 24.46 11.52
N SER A 136 -25.18 25.50 12.22
CA SER A 136 -26.38 25.43 13.08
C SER A 136 -27.62 25.08 12.27
N GLU A 137 -27.78 25.71 11.10
CA GLU A 137 -28.87 25.43 10.17
C GLU A 137 -28.78 24.00 9.60
N LEU A 138 -27.56 23.48 9.40
CA LEU A 138 -27.37 22.10 8.96
C LEU A 138 -27.74 21.10 10.05
N GLU A 139 -27.34 21.35 11.31
CA GLU A 139 -27.70 20.52 12.45
C GLU A 139 -29.23 20.50 12.65
N GLU A 140 -29.89 21.65 12.53
CA GLU A 140 -31.35 21.76 12.58
C GLU A 140 -32.03 21.00 11.43
N LEU A 141 -31.56 21.20 10.19
CA LEU A 141 -32.12 20.52 9.02
C LEU A 141 -31.91 19.01 9.08
N THR A 142 -30.74 18.53 9.52
CA THR A 142 -30.40 17.10 9.49
C THR A 142 -30.81 16.35 10.75
N GLY A 143 -31.16 17.07 11.83
CA GLY A 143 -31.35 16.49 13.15
C GLY A 143 -30.07 15.90 13.75
N LEU A 144 -28.91 16.19 13.17
CA LEU A 144 -27.61 15.72 13.65
C LEU A 144 -27.03 16.69 14.68
N THR A 145 -26.14 16.19 15.51
CA THR A 145 -25.26 17.00 16.36
C THR A 145 -23.83 16.61 16.06
N PHE A 146 -23.04 17.52 15.49
CA PHE A 146 -21.65 17.22 15.17
C PHE A 146 -20.79 17.35 16.44
N SER A 147 -19.97 16.34 16.74
CA SER A 147 -19.13 16.35 17.96
C SER A 147 -18.01 17.38 17.88
N SER A 148 -17.52 17.64 16.67
CA SER A 148 -16.33 18.45 16.38
C SER A 148 -16.34 18.89 14.91
N GLU A 149 -15.53 19.90 14.61
CA GLU A 149 -15.13 20.24 13.25
C GLU A 149 -13.71 19.77 12.99
N ILE A 150 -13.48 19.19 11.82
CA ILE A 150 -12.16 18.70 11.38
C ILE A 150 -11.82 19.41 10.08
N GLU A 151 -10.76 20.22 10.11
CA GLU A 151 -10.20 20.80 8.88
C GLU A 151 -9.38 19.73 8.16
N VAL A 152 -9.81 19.39 6.95
CA VAL A 152 -9.21 18.35 6.12
C VAL A 152 -8.40 19.02 5.00
N PRO A 153 -7.12 18.66 4.81
CA PRO A 153 -6.35 19.13 3.66
C PRO A 153 -7.04 18.80 2.33
N GLN A 154 -6.90 19.67 1.33
CA GLN A 154 -7.41 19.40 -0.01
C GLN A 154 -6.86 18.09 -0.57
N GLY A 155 -7.71 17.33 -1.25
CA GLY A 155 -7.39 16.00 -1.79
C GLY A 155 -7.14 14.92 -0.73
N ARG A 156 -7.63 15.08 0.51
CA ARG A 156 -7.49 14.10 1.61
C ARG A 156 -8.81 13.78 2.32
N VAL A 157 -9.93 14.01 1.65
CA VAL A 157 -11.27 13.84 2.21
C VAL A 157 -11.59 12.35 2.44
N ASP A 158 -11.18 11.52 1.51
CA ASP A 158 -11.22 10.06 1.54
C ASP A 158 -10.62 9.47 2.83
N ASP A 159 -9.37 9.85 3.16
CA ASP A 159 -8.65 9.38 4.35
C ASP A 159 -9.35 9.67 5.67
N VAL A 160 -10.05 10.80 5.75
CA VAL A 160 -10.75 11.18 6.98
C VAL A 160 -12.15 10.56 7.02
N THR A 161 -12.77 10.35 5.85
CA THR A 161 -14.12 9.78 5.71
C THR A 161 -14.21 8.38 6.30
N VAL A 162 -13.19 7.52 6.07
CA VAL A 162 -13.17 6.15 6.60
C VAL A 162 -13.18 6.09 8.14
N HIS A 163 -12.75 7.16 8.81
CA HIS A 163 -12.67 7.24 10.27
C HIS A 163 -13.88 7.94 10.91
N LEU A 164 -14.87 8.34 10.13
CA LEU A 164 -16.08 8.95 10.69
C LEU A 164 -16.91 7.94 11.49
N ALA A 165 -17.39 8.36 12.65
CA ALA A 165 -18.28 7.56 13.47
C ALA A 165 -19.75 7.92 13.18
N PRO A 166 -20.58 7.00 12.66
CA PRO A 166 -22.01 7.26 12.42
C PRO A 166 -22.75 7.70 13.67
N GLY A 167 -22.32 7.23 14.85
CA GLY A 167 -22.87 7.55 16.18
C GLY A 167 -22.76 9.02 16.60
N ALA A 168 -21.66 9.66 16.23
CA ALA A 168 -21.28 11.00 16.66
C ALA A 168 -20.37 11.59 15.56
N PRO A 169 -20.94 11.98 14.42
CA PRO A 169 -20.16 12.41 13.28
C PRO A 169 -19.43 13.72 13.59
N SER A 170 -18.21 13.87 13.05
CA SER A 170 -17.56 15.17 12.97
C SER A 170 -17.96 15.87 11.67
N LEU A 171 -18.03 17.19 11.69
CA LEU A 171 -18.22 17.99 10.48
C LEU A 171 -16.86 18.25 9.84
N MET A 172 -16.59 17.60 8.72
CA MET A 172 -15.38 17.86 7.94
C MET A 172 -15.52 19.15 7.14
N THR A 173 -14.46 19.95 7.14
CA THR A 173 -14.36 21.19 6.37
C THR A 173 -13.10 21.18 5.53
N THR A 174 -13.18 21.70 4.30
CA THR A 174 -12.01 21.87 3.43
C THR A 174 -12.27 23.03 2.49
N GLY A 175 -11.30 23.93 2.36
CA GLY A 175 -11.44 25.15 1.57
C GLY A 175 -12.69 25.97 1.92
N GLN A 176 -13.24 26.65 0.91
CA GLN A 176 -14.45 27.46 1.07
C GLN A 176 -15.68 26.72 0.51
N PHE A 177 -16.61 26.36 1.39
CA PHE A 177 -17.89 25.78 0.99
C PHE A 177 -18.81 26.83 0.35
N THR A 178 -19.50 26.43 -0.73
CA THR A 178 -20.51 27.25 -1.41
C THR A 178 -21.83 26.48 -1.47
N ALA A 179 -22.86 26.96 -0.79
CA ALA A 179 -24.19 26.35 -0.81
C ALA A 179 -24.84 26.43 -2.21
N GLY A 180 -25.67 25.43 -2.54
CA GLY A 180 -26.47 25.39 -3.78
C GLY A 180 -27.71 26.28 -3.76
N GLY A 181 -28.24 26.53 -2.56
CA GLY A 181 -29.42 27.36 -2.29
C GLY A 181 -29.43 27.82 -0.83
N ASP A 182 -30.41 28.67 -0.50
CA ASP A 182 -30.64 29.08 0.89
C ASP A 182 -31.36 27.97 1.66
N ALA A 183 -31.28 28.01 3.00
CA ALA A 183 -32.03 27.11 3.86
C ALA A 183 -33.53 27.23 3.58
N ASP A 184 -34.20 26.13 3.24
CA ASP A 184 -35.66 26.13 3.20
C ASP A 184 -36.20 25.99 4.63
N GLU A 185 -36.55 27.13 5.25
CA GLU A 185 -37.12 27.19 6.60
C GLU A 185 -38.43 26.38 6.76
N ARG A 186 -39.02 25.89 5.66
CA ARG A 186 -40.22 25.05 5.67
C ARG A 186 -39.93 23.56 5.50
N ALA A 187 -38.69 23.17 5.23
CA ALA A 187 -38.32 21.77 5.08
C ALA A 187 -38.36 21.07 6.45
N GLU A 188 -39.06 19.95 6.53
CA GLU A 188 -39.05 19.12 7.73
C GLU A 188 -37.64 18.56 7.97
N PRO A 189 -37.16 18.47 9.22
CA PRO A 189 -35.86 17.89 9.51
C PRO A 189 -35.74 16.45 8.99
N PHE A 190 -34.55 16.09 8.49
CA PHE A 190 -34.23 14.71 8.17
C PHE A 190 -34.24 13.87 9.45
N LYS A 191 -34.51 12.58 9.29
CA LYS A 191 -34.46 11.61 10.38
C LYS A 191 -33.30 10.68 10.14
N ARG A 192 -32.52 10.46 11.19
CA ARG A 192 -31.45 9.48 11.20
C ARG A 192 -32.03 8.07 11.07
N GLY A 193 -31.44 7.26 10.19
CA GLY A 193 -31.77 5.84 10.05
C GLY A 193 -31.14 4.99 11.15
N GLU A 194 -31.56 3.72 11.20
CA GLU A 194 -30.88 2.67 11.96
C GLU A 194 -29.67 2.11 11.17
N PRO A 195 -28.65 1.52 11.83
CA PRO A 195 -27.61 0.78 11.14
C PRO A 195 -28.20 -0.34 10.28
N ALA A 196 -27.70 -0.51 9.06
CA ALA A 196 -28.06 -1.67 8.25
C ALA A 196 -27.24 -2.90 8.65
N TRP A 197 -25.97 -2.70 9.01
CA TRP A 197 -25.12 -3.68 9.70
C TRP A 197 -24.67 -3.15 11.07
N ASP A 198 -24.68 -4.02 12.09
CA ASP A 198 -24.36 -3.67 13.47
C ASP A 198 -23.30 -4.60 14.13
N GLY A 199 -22.50 -5.31 13.32
CA GLY A 199 -21.41 -6.16 13.81
C GLY A 199 -21.18 -7.40 12.96
N GLU A 200 -21.44 -8.57 13.55
CA GLU A 200 -21.02 -9.92 13.10
C GLU A 200 -21.51 -10.39 11.70
N GLY A 201 -22.23 -9.55 10.93
CA GLY A 201 -22.67 -9.86 9.56
C GLY A 201 -22.27 -8.83 8.51
N ALA A 202 -21.45 -7.83 8.88
CA ALA A 202 -20.98 -6.81 7.95
C ALA A 202 -19.92 -7.39 7.00
N PRO A 203 -19.94 -7.03 5.69
CA PRO A 203 -18.83 -7.35 4.81
C PRO A 203 -17.58 -6.60 5.24
N SER A 204 -16.42 -7.23 5.03
CA SER A 204 -15.13 -6.52 5.05
C SER A 204 -15.04 -5.69 3.79
N VAL A 205 -14.97 -4.37 3.92
CA VAL A 205 -14.92 -3.44 2.79
C VAL A 205 -13.53 -2.84 2.70
N LEU A 206 -12.82 -3.12 1.61
CA LEU A 206 -11.50 -2.60 1.33
C LEU A 206 -11.60 -1.33 0.46
N VAL A 207 -10.93 -0.27 0.90
CA VAL A 207 -10.80 1.01 0.20
C VAL A 207 -9.34 1.44 0.17
N HIS A 208 -8.96 2.38 -0.67
CA HIS A 208 -7.61 2.93 -0.78
C HIS A 208 -7.60 4.42 -1.14
N ASP A 209 -6.43 5.05 -1.17
CA ASP A 209 -6.21 6.50 -1.40
C ASP A 209 -6.91 7.07 -2.66
N GLU A 210 -7.30 6.27 -3.66
CA GLU A 210 -8.04 6.76 -4.85
C GLU A 210 -9.51 6.34 -4.86
N THR A 211 -10.02 5.80 -3.75
CA THR A 211 -11.43 5.41 -3.64
C THR A 211 -12.32 6.66 -3.55
N PRO A 212 -13.38 6.78 -4.36
CA PRO A 212 -14.27 7.93 -4.32
C PRO A 212 -14.89 8.15 -2.93
N VAL A 213 -14.94 9.41 -2.48
CA VAL A 213 -15.49 9.79 -1.16
C VAL A 213 -16.94 9.32 -0.98
N SER A 214 -17.75 9.39 -2.04
CA SER A 214 -19.14 8.87 -2.06
C SER A 214 -19.20 7.38 -1.73
N SER A 215 -18.27 6.60 -2.28
CA SER A 215 -18.15 5.17 -2.06
C SER A 215 -17.75 4.84 -0.61
N ILE A 216 -16.73 5.52 -0.08
CA ILE A 216 -16.30 5.35 1.33
C ILE A 216 -17.42 5.77 2.28
N ALA A 217 -18.01 6.95 2.08
CA ALA A 217 -19.06 7.48 2.93
C ALA A 217 -20.29 6.56 2.94
N THR A 218 -20.66 5.99 1.79
CA THR A 218 -21.75 5.02 1.69
C THR A 218 -21.46 3.78 2.53
N ALA A 219 -20.29 3.16 2.38
CA ALA A 219 -19.91 1.97 3.13
C ALA A 219 -19.90 2.20 4.64
N VAL A 220 -19.34 3.34 5.09
CA VAL A 220 -19.33 3.74 6.50
C VAL A 220 -20.75 4.02 7.02
N ALA A 221 -21.59 4.71 6.23
CA ALA A 221 -22.95 5.08 6.62
C ALA A 221 -23.85 3.87 6.87
N VAL A 222 -23.72 2.82 6.04
CA VAL A 222 -24.51 1.58 6.18
C VAL A 222 -23.96 0.62 7.24
N GLY A 223 -22.76 0.88 7.76
CA GLY A 223 -22.15 0.12 8.86
C GLY A 223 -21.26 -1.05 8.42
N ALA A 224 -20.68 -1.00 7.22
CA ALA A 224 -19.71 -2.00 6.77
C ALA A 224 -18.40 -1.94 7.58
N ALA A 225 -17.63 -3.03 7.61
CA ALA A 225 -16.32 -3.07 8.25
C ALA A 225 -15.25 -2.53 7.28
N VAL A 226 -15.08 -1.21 7.24
CA VAL A 226 -14.22 -0.55 6.26
C VAL A 226 -12.75 -0.52 6.70
N SER A 227 -11.86 -1.02 5.84
CA SER A 227 -10.40 -0.95 6.00
C SER A 227 -9.79 -0.12 4.87
N HIS A 228 -8.99 0.89 5.22
CA HIS A 228 -8.30 1.74 4.26
C HIS A 228 -6.85 1.28 4.07
N LEU A 229 -6.52 0.95 2.83
CA LEU A 229 -5.25 0.37 2.40
C LEU A 229 -4.45 1.39 1.60
N ARG A 230 -3.13 1.25 1.60
CA ARG A 230 -2.21 2.10 0.84
C ARG A 230 -2.20 1.80 -0.67
N ALA A 231 -2.71 0.65 -1.05
CA ALA A 231 -2.78 0.17 -2.43
C ALA A 231 -3.96 -0.80 -2.56
N PRO A 232 -4.53 -0.98 -3.77
CA PRO A 232 -5.65 -1.88 -4.02
C PRO A 232 -5.22 -3.36 -4.06
N ASP A 233 -4.59 -3.84 -2.98
CA ASP A 233 -4.20 -5.24 -2.79
C ASP A 233 -4.23 -5.59 -1.29
N PRO A 234 -5.03 -6.59 -0.84
CA PRO A 234 -5.14 -6.96 0.57
C PRO A 234 -3.84 -7.48 1.19
N ARG A 235 -2.82 -7.74 0.38
CA ARG A 235 -1.52 -8.25 0.81
C ARG A 235 -0.51 -7.14 1.14
N VAL A 236 -0.89 -5.86 1.03
CA VAL A 236 0.05 -4.72 1.13
C VAL A 236 0.67 -4.55 2.52
N ASP A 237 -0.07 -4.80 3.59
CA ASP A 237 0.41 -4.74 4.98
C ASP A 237 -0.33 -5.72 5.91
N GLY A 238 0.11 -5.83 7.17
CA GLY A 238 -0.48 -6.81 8.10
C GLY A 238 -1.93 -6.50 8.47
N GLY A 239 -2.28 -5.22 8.57
CA GLY A 239 -3.65 -4.81 8.89
C GLY A 239 -4.62 -5.14 7.76
N SER A 240 -4.17 -5.00 6.50
CA SER A 240 -4.97 -5.38 5.33
C SER A 240 -5.15 -6.89 5.21
N VAL A 241 -4.12 -7.68 5.53
CA VAL A 241 -4.23 -9.14 5.57
C VAL A 241 -5.21 -9.58 6.65
N ASP A 242 -5.11 -9.02 7.86
CA ASP A 242 -6.02 -9.31 8.96
C ASP A 242 -7.47 -8.95 8.63
N ALA A 243 -7.70 -7.88 7.86
CA ALA A 243 -9.04 -7.46 7.44
C ALA A 243 -9.78 -8.49 6.57
N VAL A 244 -9.06 -9.38 5.87
CA VAL A 244 -9.65 -10.39 4.97
C VAL A 244 -9.48 -11.83 5.46
N ARG A 245 -8.58 -12.05 6.42
CA ARG A 245 -8.18 -13.38 6.91
C ARG A 245 -9.37 -14.24 7.31
N ASP A 246 -10.26 -13.69 8.14
CA ASP A 246 -11.44 -14.40 8.67
C ASP A 246 -12.77 -13.84 8.13
N ALA A 247 -12.73 -12.94 7.15
CA ALA A 247 -13.93 -12.30 6.61
C ALA A 247 -14.75 -13.28 5.74
N GLU A 248 -16.04 -13.43 6.01
CA GLU A 248 -16.91 -14.28 5.17
C GLU A 248 -17.16 -13.68 3.78
N ALA A 249 -17.15 -12.35 3.68
CA ALA A 249 -17.31 -11.61 2.43
C ALA A 249 -16.36 -10.41 2.38
N VAL A 250 -15.77 -10.19 1.21
CA VAL A 250 -14.77 -9.15 0.97
C VAL A 250 -15.19 -8.32 -0.23
N TYR A 251 -15.51 -7.05 0.00
CA TYR A 251 -15.90 -6.12 -1.05
C TYR A 251 -14.81 -5.07 -1.22
N ALA A 252 -14.44 -4.77 -2.45
CA ALA A 252 -13.45 -3.74 -2.75
C ALA A 252 -14.10 -2.60 -3.53
N LEU A 253 -13.90 -1.37 -3.04
CA LEU A 253 -14.47 -0.17 -3.65
C LEU A 253 -13.37 0.69 -4.27
N GLY A 254 -13.69 1.34 -5.37
CA GLY A 254 -12.77 2.19 -6.13
C GLY A 254 -12.05 1.44 -7.26
N SER A 255 -11.28 2.17 -8.05
CA SER A 255 -10.53 1.62 -9.18
C SER A 255 -9.31 0.82 -8.71
N GLY A 256 -8.65 0.10 -9.62
CA GLY A 256 -7.34 -0.52 -9.35
C GLY A 256 -7.35 -1.92 -8.71
N TRP A 257 -8.49 -2.41 -8.22
CA TRP A 257 -8.60 -3.77 -7.65
C TRP A 257 -8.57 -4.90 -8.69
N GLY A 258 -8.79 -4.58 -9.97
CA GLY A 258 -8.94 -5.59 -11.03
C GLY A 258 -10.33 -6.21 -11.05
N THR A 259 -10.40 -7.45 -11.48
CA THR A 259 -11.62 -8.27 -11.54
C THR A 259 -11.93 -8.93 -10.20
N GLU A 260 -13.16 -9.43 -10.04
CA GLU A 260 -13.55 -10.19 -8.83
C GLU A 260 -12.73 -11.47 -8.66
N GLU A 261 -12.36 -12.14 -9.76
CA GLU A 261 -11.50 -13.33 -9.76
C GLU A 261 -10.07 -13.02 -9.28
N GLU A 262 -9.48 -11.93 -9.77
CA GLU A 262 -8.15 -11.49 -9.31
C GLU A 262 -8.16 -11.07 -7.83
N LEU A 263 -9.24 -10.43 -7.37
CA LEU A 263 -9.38 -10.10 -5.95
C LEU A 263 -9.56 -11.35 -5.09
N GLU A 264 -10.34 -12.34 -5.55
CA GLU A 264 -10.54 -13.60 -4.86
C GLU A 264 -9.21 -14.37 -4.71
N GLU A 265 -8.39 -14.44 -5.77
CA GLU A 265 -7.05 -15.02 -5.70
C GLU A 265 -6.18 -14.31 -4.64
N ARG A 266 -6.14 -12.98 -4.63
CA ARG A 266 -5.37 -12.20 -3.66
C ARG A 266 -5.87 -12.35 -2.22
N VAL A 267 -7.18 -12.51 -2.02
CA VAL A 267 -7.77 -12.79 -0.70
C VAL A 267 -7.35 -14.19 -0.22
N GLU A 268 -7.36 -15.19 -1.09
CA GLU A 268 -6.89 -16.53 -0.74
C GLU A 268 -5.39 -16.56 -0.45
N GLU A 269 -4.58 -15.80 -1.19
CA GLU A 269 -3.16 -15.60 -0.87
C GLU A 269 -2.99 -14.91 0.49
N ALA A 270 -3.73 -13.83 0.77
CA ALA A 270 -3.72 -13.14 2.06
C ALA A 270 -4.02 -14.10 3.24
N ARG A 271 -4.90 -15.10 3.02
CA ARG A 271 -5.24 -16.12 4.02
C ARG A 271 -4.16 -17.17 4.23
N THR A 272 -3.47 -17.57 3.18
CA THR A 272 -2.68 -18.82 3.16
C THR A 272 -1.16 -18.59 3.15
N VAL A 273 -0.69 -17.47 2.59
CA VAL A 273 0.73 -17.15 2.46
C VAL A 273 1.24 -16.54 3.76
N PRO A 274 2.45 -16.90 4.26
CA PRO A 274 3.00 -16.27 5.45
C PRO A 274 3.40 -14.81 5.18
N GLU A 275 3.25 -13.96 6.19
CA GLU A 275 3.63 -12.56 6.08
C GLU A 275 5.14 -12.35 6.09
N LEU A 276 5.57 -11.28 5.44
CA LEU A 276 6.93 -10.75 5.45
C LEU A 276 7.20 -9.99 6.77
N PRO A 277 8.47 -9.78 7.13
CA PRO A 277 8.81 -8.95 8.28
C PRO A 277 8.20 -7.55 8.16
N GLY A 278 7.56 -7.07 9.22
CA GLY A 278 6.78 -5.82 9.20
C GLY A 278 5.31 -5.96 8.78
N GLY A 279 4.85 -7.19 8.49
CA GLY A 279 3.46 -7.53 8.15
C GLY A 279 3.15 -7.37 6.66
N GLY A 280 2.11 -8.04 6.18
CA GLY A 280 1.73 -8.12 4.76
C GLY A 280 2.59 -9.11 3.97
N GLN A 281 2.33 -9.28 2.67
CA GLN A 281 2.98 -10.28 1.82
C GLN A 281 3.60 -9.70 0.53
N LEU A 282 3.38 -8.42 0.24
CA LEU A 282 4.08 -7.67 -0.82
C LEU A 282 5.33 -6.99 -0.27
N MET A 283 6.39 -6.84 -1.05
CA MET A 283 7.62 -6.15 -0.64
C MET A 283 7.42 -4.65 -0.45
N PHE A 284 6.74 -4.01 -1.41
CA PHE A 284 6.49 -2.58 -1.46
C PHE A 284 5.03 -2.34 -1.88
N PRO A 285 4.40 -1.22 -1.50
CA PRO A 285 4.93 -0.07 -0.75
C PRO A 285 4.80 -0.18 0.78
N GLY A 286 4.50 -1.35 1.35
CA GLY A 286 4.18 -1.51 2.78
C GLY A 286 5.36 -1.29 3.75
N ARG A 287 6.60 -1.41 3.29
CA ARG A 287 7.80 -1.30 4.13
C ARG A 287 9.01 -0.77 3.38
N ARG A 288 10.02 -0.33 4.11
CA ARG A 288 11.35 0.00 3.57
C ARG A 288 12.41 -0.82 4.28
N PHE A 289 13.57 -0.97 3.65
CA PHE A 289 14.68 -1.72 4.22
C PHE A 289 15.91 -0.84 4.41
N VAL A 290 16.61 -1.09 5.52
CA VAL A 290 17.97 -0.61 5.72
C VAL A 290 18.85 -1.83 5.98
N ALA A 291 19.90 -2.00 5.19
CA ALA A 291 20.70 -3.20 5.16
C ALA A 291 22.18 -2.96 5.49
N ALA A 292 22.80 -3.96 6.12
CA ALA A 292 24.24 -4.09 6.17
C ALA A 292 24.72 -5.00 5.03
N TYR A 293 25.66 -4.51 4.22
CA TYR A 293 26.23 -5.23 3.08
C TYR A 293 27.54 -5.93 3.44
N GLY A 294 27.80 -7.11 2.88
CA GLY A 294 29.13 -7.72 2.85
C GLY A 294 29.15 -9.24 2.93
N SER A 295 30.32 -9.82 3.21
CA SER A 295 30.53 -11.28 3.25
C SER A 295 31.04 -11.74 4.62
N PRO A 296 30.45 -12.80 5.23
CA PRO A 296 31.02 -13.40 6.45
C PRO A 296 32.38 -14.06 6.21
N ILE A 297 32.76 -14.29 4.95
CA ILE A 297 33.96 -15.05 4.56
C ILE A 297 35.10 -14.09 4.24
N THR A 298 34.77 -12.94 3.66
CA THR A 298 35.74 -11.91 3.25
C THR A 298 35.38 -10.58 3.92
N PRO A 299 35.86 -10.32 5.16
CA PRO A 299 35.46 -9.17 5.96
C PRO A 299 35.71 -7.79 5.33
N VAL A 300 36.62 -7.72 4.36
CA VAL A 300 36.95 -6.46 3.66
C VAL A 300 35.92 -6.07 2.59
N LEU A 301 34.92 -6.91 2.31
CA LEU A 301 33.89 -6.66 1.29
C LEU A 301 32.62 -5.99 1.86
N GLY A 302 32.71 -5.39 3.03
CA GLY A 302 31.63 -4.59 3.61
C GLY A 302 31.41 -4.86 5.09
N ILE A 303 30.66 -3.96 5.72
CA ILE A 303 30.44 -3.90 7.17
C ILE A 303 29.87 -5.17 7.80
N LEU A 304 29.18 -6.02 7.03
CA LEU A 304 28.57 -7.24 7.53
C LEU A 304 29.62 -8.29 7.93
N GLY A 305 30.73 -8.34 7.21
CA GLY A 305 31.80 -9.32 7.42
C GLY A 305 32.75 -8.97 8.56
N GLU A 306 32.68 -7.75 9.10
CA GLU A 306 33.57 -7.26 10.16
C GLU A 306 33.21 -7.81 11.55
N GLN A 307 32.01 -8.39 11.70
CA GLN A 307 31.40 -8.73 12.99
C GLN A 307 30.66 -10.07 12.94
N GLY A 308 30.31 -10.61 14.11
CA GLY A 308 29.47 -11.80 14.21
C GLY A 308 27.99 -11.50 13.93
N PRO A 309 27.13 -12.52 13.75
CA PRO A 309 25.72 -12.33 13.41
C PRO A 309 24.96 -11.40 14.36
N ASP A 310 25.08 -11.61 15.67
CA ASP A 310 24.36 -10.81 16.68
C ASP A 310 24.80 -9.35 16.68
N GLU A 311 26.11 -9.09 16.56
CA GLU A 311 26.63 -7.72 16.50
C GLU A 311 26.23 -7.01 15.20
N SER A 312 26.19 -7.73 14.08
CA SER A 312 25.70 -7.23 12.80
C SER A 312 24.21 -6.87 12.86
N VAL A 313 23.39 -7.68 13.54
CA VAL A 313 21.96 -7.37 13.77
C VAL A 313 21.84 -6.09 14.59
N ALA A 314 22.58 -5.98 15.69
CA ALA A 314 22.57 -4.78 16.53
C ALA A 314 23.05 -3.54 15.75
N ARG A 315 23.99 -3.68 14.81
CA ARG A 315 24.47 -2.59 13.96
C ARG A 315 23.37 -2.08 13.03
N VAL A 316 22.70 -2.97 12.29
CA VAL A 316 21.65 -2.55 11.36
C VAL A 316 20.40 -2.04 12.09
N GLN A 317 20.06 -2.57 13.26
CA GLN A 317 18.96 -2.06 14.08
C GLN A 317 19.18 -0.60 14.51
N ARG A 318 20.41 -0.20 14.85
CA ARG A 318 20.72 1.22 15.13
C ARG A 318 20.50 2.09 13.89
N LEU A 319 20.87 1.62 12.70
CA LEU A 319 20.58 2.36 11.47
C LEU A 319 19.06 2.47 11.23
N VAL A 320 18.29 1.40 11.45
CA VAL A 320 16.83 1.43 11.37
C VAL A 320 16.23 2.50 12.29
N GLU A 321 16.70 2.62 13.54
CA GLU A 321 16.26 3.65 14.48
C GLU A 321 16.52 5.07 13.97
N GLU A 322 17.64 5.29 13.27
CA GLU A 322 17.98 6.58 12.66
C GLU A 322 17.13 6.89 11.42
N TYR A 323 16.72 5.89 10.65
CA TYR A 323 15.89 6.06 9.44
C TYR A 323 14.40 6.21 9.74
N GLN A 324 13.86 5.51 10.74
CA GLN A 324 12.43 5.44 11.01
C GLN A 324 11.74 6.81 11.17
N PRO A 325 12.33 7.83 11.83
CA PRO A 325 11.73 9.17 11.93
C PRO A 325 11.53 9.89 10.58
N HIS A 326 12.24 9.46 9.53
CA HIS A 326 12.18 10.05 8.19
C HIS A 326 11.33 9.21 7.21
N SER A 327 10.76 8.10 7.69
CA SER A 327 9.93 7.18 6.90
C SER A 327 8.47 7.15 7.42
N PRO A 328 7.47 7.31 6.53
CA PRO A 328 6.08 7.03 6.89
C PRO A 328 5.74 5.53 6.85
N GLU A 329 6.62 4.71 6.30
CA GLU A 329 6.55 3.25 6.33
C GLU A 329 7.43 2.69 7.46
N PRO A 330 7.10 1.51 8.02
CA PRO A 330 8.04 0.74 8.83
C PRO A 330 9.37 0.54 8.10
N VAL A 331 10.47 0.78 8.80
CA VAL A 331 11.83 0.51 8.33
C VAL A 331 12.29 -0.81 8.95
N ILE A 332 12.63 -1.77 8.09
CA ILE A 332 12.95 -3.15 8.46
C ILE A 332 14.45 -3.37 8.32
N PRO A 333 15.12 -3.99 9.33
CA PRO A 333 16.53 -4.31 9.22
C PRO A 333 16.74 -5.40 8.17
N ALA A 334 17.84 -5.33 7.43
CA ALA A 334 18.18 -6.34 6.45
C ALA A 334 19.68 -6.64 6.41
N PHE A 335 20.03 -7.79 5.86
CA PHE A 335 21.40 -8.12 5.44
C PHE A 335 21.44 -8.35 3.94
N GLU A 336 22.45 -7.81 3.29
CA GLU A 336 22.79 -8.09 1.90
C GLU A 336 24.10 -8.86 1.92
N ILE A 337 23.98 -10.18 1.77
CA ILE A 337 25.02 -11.17 2.04
C ILE A 337 25.63 -11.61 0.72
N ILE A 338 26.91 -11.34 0.51
CA ILE A 338 27.62 -11.81 -0.70
C ILE A 338 27.77 -13.34 -0.61
N GLY A 339 26.99 -14.05 -1.42
CA GLY A 339 26.91 -15.50 -1.51
C GLY A 339 27.95 -16.11 -2.44
N SER A 340 28.29 -15.41 -3.53
CA SER A 340 29.38 -15.76 -4.44
C SER A 340 30.26 -14.54 -4.70
N VAL A 341 31.58 -14.75 -4.88
CA VAL A 341 32.55 -13.66 -5.06
C VAL A 341 33.35 -13.89 -6.33
N ALA A 342 33.36 -12.94 -7.25
CA ALA A 342 34.18 -13.04 -8.46
C ALA A 342 35.67 -13.15 -8.10
N ALA A 343 36.35 -14.10 -8.76
CA ALA A 343 37.67 -14.55 -8.39
C ALA A 343 38.69 -14.22 -9.49
N GLY A 344 39.89 -13.75 -9.09
CA GLY A 344 40.99 -13.51 -10.04
C GLY A 344 41.58 -14.78 -10.67
N GLY A 345 41.14 -15.96 -10.24
CA GLY A 345 41.54 -17.25 -10.79
C GLY A 345 40.32 -18.09 -11.18
N PRO A 346 40.47 -19.02 -12.15
CA PRO A 346 39.36 -19.76 -12.74
C PRO A 346 38.64 -20.75 -11.81
N GLY A 347 39.15 -21.03 -10.61
CA GLY A 347 38.57 -22.09 -9.77
C GLY A 347 38.70 -23.49 -10.39
N ALA A 348 37.90 -24.43 -9.89
CA ALA A 348 37.92 -25.83 -10.34
C ALA A 348 37.04 -26.09 -11.58
N ASP A 349 36.01 -25.28 -11.77
CA ASP A 349 35.00 -25.33 -12.83
C ASP A 349 35.25 -24.31 -13.95
N GLY A 350 36.21 -23.40 -13.76
CA GLY A 350 36.65 -22.47 -14.81
C GLY A 350 35.84 -21.19 -14.90
N ASN A 351 34.90 -20.95 -13.98
CA ASN A 351 33.94 -19.84 -14.08
C ASN A 351 34.41 -18.54 -13.41
N PHE A 352 35.59 -18.50 -12.79
CA PHE A 352 36.12 -17.28 -12.13
C PHE A 352 35.22 -16.70 -11.04
N THR A 353 34.54 -17.56 -10.27
CA THR A 353 33.85 -17.16 -9.04
C THR A 353 34.15 -18.16 -7.92
N ASN A 354 34.15 -17.68 -6.68
CA ASN A 354 34.19 -18.52 -5.51
C ASN A 354 32.77 -18.71 -5.00
N GLU A 355 32.35 -19.96 -4.92
CA GLU A 355 31.04 -20.39 -4.44
C GLU A 355 31.24 -21.17 -3.15
N TRP A 356 30.36 -20.95 -2.18
CA TRP A 356 30.40 -21.65 -0.90
C TRP A 356 29.11 -22.41 -0.66
N ASP A 357 29.23 -23.43 0.19
CA ASP A 357 28.10 -24.20 0.70
C ASP A 357 27.08 -23.22 1.36
N PRO A 358 25.79 -23.22 0.94
CA PRO A 358 24.77 -22.31 1.48
C PRO A 358 24.69 -22.32 3.02
N GLU A 359 25.03 -23.44 3.64
CA GLU A 359 25.04 -23.66 5.07
C GLU A 359 25.96 -22.67 5.83
N VAL A 360 26.98 -22.11 5.16
CA VAL A 360 27.85 -21.08 5.73
C VAL A 360 27.10 -19.77 5.99
N PHE A 361 26.05 -19.48 5.22
CA PHE A 361 25.28 -18.24 5.34
C PHE A 361 24.09 -18.36 6.29
N VAL A 362 23.67 -19.59 6.63
CA VAL A 362 22.53 -19.86 7.53
C VAL A 362 22.61 -19.07 8.85
N PRO A 363 23.75 -18.97 9.57
CA PRO A 363 23.80 -18.21 10.82
C PRO A 363 23.46 -16.72 10.68
N LEU A 364 23.86 -16.07 9.57
CA LEU A 364 23.50 -14.67 9.31
C LEU A 364 22.03 -14.55 8.92
N VAL A 365 21.54 -15.47 8.07
CA VAL A 365 20.14 -15.48 7.64
C VAL A 365 19.21 -15.72 8.83
N ASP A 366 19.52 -16.66 9.71
CA ASP A 366 18.76 -16.93 10.93
C ASP A 366 18.78 -15.71 11.85
N ALA A 367 19.95 -15.14 12.13
CA ALA A 367 20.06 -13.99 13.01
C ALA A 367 19.20 -12.79 12.54
N ILE A 368 19.23 -12.45 11.26
CA ILE A 368 18.42 -11.32 10.76
C ILE A 368 16.93 -11.65 10.68
N THR A 369 16.56 -12.87 10.28
CA THR A 369 15.14 -13.25 10.18
C THR A 369 14.49 -13.41 11.56
N ASP A 370 15.19 -13.98 12.54
CA ASP A 370 14.73 -14.06 13.93
C ASP A 370 14.61 -12.66 14.58
N ALA A 371 15.41 -11.70 14.11
CA ALA A 371 15.32 -10.30 14.53
C ALA A 371 14.20 -9.50 13.82
N GLY A 372 13.33 -10.17 13.06
CA GLY A 372 12.25 -9.52 12.30
C GLY A 372 12.76 -8.73 11.09
N GLY A 373 13.89 -9.15 10.51
CA GLY A 373 14.51 -8.56 9.34
C GLY A 373 14.48 -9.46 8.10
N TYR A 374 15.17 -9.03 7.05
CA TYR A 374 15.19 -9.70 5.74
C TYR A 374 16.63 -9.95 5.26
N ALA A 375 16.89 -11.09 4.63
CA ALA A 375 18.18 -11.40 4.03
C ALA A 375 18.09 -11.33 2.50
N VAL A 376 19.15 -10.85 1.84
CA VAL A 376 19.31 -10.87 0.39
C VAL A 376 20.63 -11.58 0.10
N ILE A 377 20.61 -12.61 -0.75
CA ILE A 377 21.84 -13.27 -1.20
C ILE A 377 22.32 -12.58 -2.47
N ASP A 378 23.49 -11.97 -2.43
CA ASP A 378 24.12 -11.28 -3.56
C ASP A 378 25.06 -12.21 -4.32
N LEU A 379 24.94 -12.20 -5.65
CA LEU A 379 25.72 -13.00 -6.58
C LEU A 379 26.68 -12.15 -7.39
N GLN A 380 27.97 -12.45 -7.25
CA GLN A 380 29.04 -11.95 -8.12
C GLN A 380 29.49 -13.08 -9.05
N PRO A 381 28.92 -13.16 -10.27
CA PRO A 381 28.89 -14.43 -11.00
C PRO A 381 30.21 -14.83 -11.65
N GLY A 382 31.17 -13.91 -11.82
CA GLY A 382 32.30 -14.17 -12.70
C GLY A 382 31.79 -14.51 -14.10
N MET A 383 32.29 -15.60 -14.69
CA MET A 383 31.83 -16.16 -15.97
C MET A 383 30.65 -17.15 -15.83
N ALA A 384 30.14 -17.42 -14.63
CA ALA A 384 29.02 -18.34 -14.43
C ALA A 384 27.70 -17.76 -14.96
N ASP A 385 26.76 -18.62 -15.35
CA ASP A 385 25.36 -18.23 -15.60
C ASP A 385 24.68 -17.85 -14.27
N MET A 386 24.00 -16.70 -14.22
CA MET A 386 23.40 -16.19 -12.98
C MET A 386 22.29 -17.10 -12.45
N LEU A 387 21.54 -17.78 -13.33
CA LEU A 387 20.50 -18.71 -12.91
C LEU A 387 21.12 -19.97 -12.27
N ASP A 388 22.23 -20.45 -12.81
CA ASP A 388 22.93 -21.60 -12.23
C ASP A 388 23.48 -21.25 -10.84
N GLN A 389 24.01 -20.04 -10.64
CA GLN A 389 24.40 -19.58 -9.31
C GLN A 389 23.23 -19.40 -8.35
N ALA A 390 22.13 -18.80 -8.80
CA ALA A 390 20.95 -18.62 -7.96
C ALA A 390 20.41 -19.96 -7.44
N LYS A 391 20.48 -21.02 -8.26
CA LYS A 391 20.06 -22.38 -7.87
C LYS A 391 20.91 -23.01 -6.77
N ILE A 392 22.16 -22.57 -6.57
CA ILE A 392 22.98 -23.01 -5.42
C ILE A 392 22.27 -22.68 -4.11
N PHE A 393 21.58 -21.53 -4.05
CA PHE A 393 20.91 -21.01 -2.86
C PHE A 393 19.42 -21.36 -2.78
N THR A 394 18.94 -22.34 -3.55
CA THR A 394 17.50 -22.71 -3.64
C THR A 394 16.84 -22.91 -2.27
N GLU A 395 17.49 -23.64 -1.35
CA GLU A 395 16.89 -23.93 -0.04
C GLU A 395 16.80 -22.68 0.86
N LEU A 396 17.74 -21.74 0.74
CA LEU A 396 17.64 -20.44 1.41
C LEU A 396 16.52 -19.59 0.78
N LEU A 397 16.45 -19.54 -0.55
CA LEU A 397 15.46 -18.73 -1.29
C LEU A 397 14.01 -19.20 -1.08
N LYS A 398 13.77 -20.47 -0.72
CA LYS A 398 12.44 -20.94 -0.29
C LYS A 398 11.97 -20.32 1.03
N ARG A 399 12.87 -19.80 1.88
CA ARG A 399 12.49 -19.21 3.17
C ARG A 399 11.80 -17.86 2.96
N PRO A 400 10.69 -17.53 3.65
CA PRO A 400 9.94 -16.29 3.42
C PRO A 400 10.77 -15.00 3.47
N GLY A 401 11.71 -14.90 4.42
CA GLY A 401 12.54 -13.71 4.63
C GLY A 401 13.85 -13.64 3.84
N VAL A 402 13.96 -14.32 2.69
CA VAL A 402 15.20 -14.38 1.89
C VAL A 402 14.93 -14.04 0.42
N GLY A 403 15.63 -13.04 -0.10
CA GLY A 403 15.63 -12.61 -1.50
C GLY A 403 16.99 -12.78 -2.18
N LEU A 404 17.12 -12.24 -3.39
CA LEU A 404 18.28 -12.40 -4.26
C LEU A 404 18.75 -11.04 -4.78
N ALA A 405 20.06 -10.84 -4.91
CA ALA A 405 20.65 -9.73 -5.65
C ALA A 405 21.53 -10.28 -6.77
N LEU A 406 21.51 -9.59 -7.91
CA LEU A 406 22.37 -9.85 -9.04
C LEU A 406 23.31 -8.67 -9.17
N ASP A 407 24.61 -8.94 -9.23
CA ASP A 407 25.63 -7.91 -9.44
C ASP A 407 26.28 -8.07 -10.83
N PRO A 408 25.75 -7.34 -11.86
CA PRO A 408 26.30 -7.37 -13.20
C PRO A 408 27.73 -6.85 -13.33
N GLU A 409 28.21 -6.03 -12.38
CA GLU A 409 29.59 -5.50 -12.42
C GLU A 409 30.60 -6.64 -12.48
N TRP A 410 30.28 -7.76 -11.85
CA TRP A 410 31.15 -8.92 -11.74
C TRP A 410 30.88 -10.00 -12.79
N LYS A 411 30.00 -9.74 -13.78
CA LYS A 411 29.75 -10.65 -14.90
C LYS A 411 30.87 -10.52 -15.94
N LEU A 412 31.66 -11.58 -16.11
CA LEU A 412 32.85 -11.63 -16.95
C LEU A 412 32.60 -12.38 -18.27
N GLU A 413 33.19 -11.88 -19.34
CA GLU A 413 33.34 -12.60 -20.61
C GLU A 413 34.65 -13.39 -20.68
N PRO A 414 34.78 -14.40 -21.58
CA PRO A 414 36.00 -15.14 -21.76
C PRO A 414 37.23 -14.24 -22.00
N GLY A 415 38.24 -14.39 -21.14
CA GLY A 415 39.50 -13.61 -21.18
C GLY A 415 39.51 -12.33 -20.34
N GLN A 416 38.39 -11.97 -19.72
CA GLN A 416 38.30 -10.84 -18.79
C GLN A 416 38.78 -11.22 -17.37
N GLN A 417 39.01 -10.20 -16.53
CA GLN A 417 39.43 -10.35 -15.13
C GLN A 417 38.55 -9.48 -14.21
N PRO A 418 38.22 -9.92 -12.98
CA PRO A 418 37.47 -9.10 -12.04
C PRO A 418 38.15 -7.75 -11.77
N GLY A 419 37.36 -6.67 -11.71
CA GLY A 419 37.82 -5.31 -11.40
C GLY A 419 38.68 -4.62 -12.48
N ALA A 420 39.00 -5.29 -13.59
CA ALA A 420 39.72 -4.68 -14.72
C ALA A 420 38.79 -3.92 -15.69
N GLN A 421 37.52 -4.29 -15.71
CA GLN A 421 36.43 -3.66 -16.46
C GLN A 421 35.12 -3.89 -15.71
N ILE A 422 34.12 -3.06 -16.00
CA ILE A 422 32.75 -3.25 -15.52
C ILE A 422 32.10 -4.33 -16.37
N GLY A 423 31.55 -5.36 -15.71
CA GLY A 423 30.79 -6.43 -16.35
C GLY A 423 29.43 -5.98 -16.90
N SER A 424 28.75 -6.89 -17.58
CA SER A 424 27.44 -6.63 -18.17
C SER A 424 26.60 -7.90 -18.22
N VAL A 425 25.29 -7.75 -18.01
CA VAL A 425 24.28 -8.81 -18.16
C VAL A 425 23.16 -8.32 -19.06
N ASP A 426 22.59 -9.22 -19.86
CA ASP A 426 21.40 -8.90 -20.65
C ASP A 426 20.11 -9.14 -19.86
N ALA A 427 19.08 -8.33 -20.15
CA ALA A 427 17.74 -8.52 -19.59
C ALA A 427 17.19 -9.95 -19.82
N GLU A 428 17.57 -10.66 -20.89
CA GLU A 428 17.18 -12.05 -21.10
C GLU A 428 17.68 -12.97 -19.97
N GLU A 429 18.90 -12.80 -19.48
CA GLU A 429 19.44 -13.59 -18.37
C GLU A 429 18.77 -13.21 -17.04
N ILE A 430 18.55 -11.91 -16.80
CA ILE A 430 17.79 -11.42 -15.64
C ILE A 430 16.38 -12.02 -15.62
N ASN A 431 15.68 -12.04 -16.75
CA ASN A 431 14.33 -12.58 -16.85
C ASN A 431 14.29 -14.09 -16.55
N ARG A 432 15.28 -14.87 -17.02
CA ARG A 432 15.38 -16.29 -16.64
C ARG A 432 15.52 -16.50 -15.14
N VAL A 433 16.26 -15.63 -14.44
CA VAL A 433 16.37 -15.65 -12.97
C VAL A 433 15.06 -15.25 -12.31
N SER A 434 14.43 -14.16 -12.77
CA SER A 434 13.16 -13.65 -12.26
C SER A 434 12.04 -14.67 -12.39
N ASP A 435 11.89 -15.30 -13.56
CA ASP A 435 10.89 -16.34 -13.83
C ASP A 435 11.08 -17.54 -12.91
N TRP A 436 12.32 -18.02 -12.78
CA TRP A 436 12.64 -19.14 -11.88
C TRP A 436 12.38 -18.81 -10.41
N LEU A 437 12.74 -17.60 -9.96
CA LEU A 437 12.50 -17.17 -8.58
C LEU A 437 10.99 -17.02 -8.31
N ALA A 438 10.23 -16.55 -9.30
CA ALA A 438 8.77 -16.46 -9.23
C ALA A 438 8.12 -17.84 -9.11
N ASP A 439 8.51 -18.78 -9.98
CA ASP A 439 8.03 -20.17 -9.93
C ASP A 439 8.39 -20.84 -8.59
N LEU A 440 9.62 -20.67 -8.11
CA LEU A 440 10.06 -21.19 -6.81
C LEU A 440 9.21 -20.63 -5.65
N THR A 441 8.88 -19.35 -5.71
CA THR A 441 8.08 -18.66 -4.68
C THR A 441 6.66 -19.19 -4.66
N ARG A 442 6.02 -19.29 -5.85
CA ARG A 442 4.69 -19.87 -6.01
C ARG A 442 4.64 -21.32 -5.52
N ASP A 443 5.59 -22.15 -5.95
CA ASP A 443 5.64 -23.58 -5.62
C ASP A 443 5.94 -23.85 -4.14
N SER A 444 6.64 -22.93 -3.47
CA SER A 444 6.92 -23.01 -2.03
C SER A 444 5.82 -22.41 -1.14
N GLY A 445 4.79 -21.78 -1.73
CA GLY A 445 3.76 -21.05 -0.99
C GLY A 445 4.33 -19.86 -0.21
N GLY A 446 5.43 -19.28 -0.69
CA GLY A 446 6.13 -18.15 -0.05
C GLY A 446 5.54 -16.79 -0.44
N PRO A 447 5.81 -15.74 0.35
CA PRO A 447 5.46 -14.37 -0.01
C PRO A 447 6.35 -13.85 -1.13
N GLN A 448 5.97 -12.69 -1.69
CA GLN A 448 6.73 -12.03 -2.75
C GLN A 448 8.21 -11.90 -2.38
N LYS A 449 9.11 -12.13 -3.35
CA LYS A 449 10.56 -12.05 -3.22
C LYS A 449 11.09 -10.72 -3.70
N LEU A 450 12.13 -10.23 -3.02
CA LEU A 450 12.93 -9.12 -3.50
C LEU A 450 14.02 -9.67 -4.43
N LEU A 451 14.07 -9.13 -5.66
CA LEU A 451 15.19 -9.28 -6.59
C LEU A 451 15.86 -7.91 -6.76
N ILE A 452 17.07 -7.76 -6.24
CA ILE A 452 17.89 -6.56 -6.39
C ILE A 452 18.75 -6.68 -7.65
N LEU A 453 18.81 -5.62 -8.44
CA LEU A 453 19.69 -5.48 -9.59
C LEU A 453 20.67 -4.33 -9.30
N HIS A 454 21.94 -4.64 -9.07
CA HIS A 454 22.98 -3.62 -8.87
C HIS A 454 23.26 -2.88 -10.17
N GLN A 455 23.28 -1.56 -10.12
CA GLN A 455 23.62 -0.74 -11.28
C GLN A 455 24.18 0.62 -10.86
N PHE A 456 25.30 1.03 -11.46
CA PHE A 456 25.79 2.42 -11.42
C PHE A 456 26.20 2.96 -12.79
N SER A 457 26.22 2.10 -13.82
CA SER A 457 26.40 2.45 -15.22
C SER A 457 25.32 1.82 -16.08
N MET A 458 24.85 2.54 -17.11
CA MET A 458 23.82 2.03 -18.04
C MET A 458 24.26 0.78 -18.79
N ASP A 459 25.58 0.61 -19.02
CA ASP A 459 26.14 -0.52 -19.78
C ASP A 459 26.15 -1.84 -18.99
N MET A 460 25.92 -1.81 -17.68
CA MET A 460 25.87 -3.00 -16.83
C MET A 460 24.66 -3.90 -17.13
N ILE A 461 23.56 -3.31 -17.62
CA ILE A 461 22.34 -4.05 -17.95
C ILE A 461 21.91 -3.69 -19.37
N THR A 462 22.16 -4.58 -20.32
CA THR A 462 21.74 -4.40 -21.72
C THR A 462 20.26 -4.75 -21.90
N ASN A 463 19.59 -4.05 -22.82
CA ASN A 463 18.16 -4.22 -23.08
C ASN A 463 17.27 -4.07 -21.82
N ARG A 464 17.65 -3.18 -20.90
CA ARG A 464 16.97 -2.98 -19.59
C ARG A 464 15.46 -2.73 -19.70
N ASP A 465 15.01 -2.13 -20.81
CA ASP A 465 13.59 -1.90 -21.11
C ASP A 465 12.79 -3.20 -21.32
N LYS A 466 13.46 -4.34 -21.49
CA LYS A 466 12.87 -5.68 -21.67
C LYS A 466 12.84 -6.52 -20.39
N ILE A 467 13.25 -5.97 -19.24
CA ILE A 467 13.11 -6.68 -17.97
C ILE A 467 11.62 -6.92 -17.71
N ASP A 468 11.25 -8.17 -17.49
CA ASP A 468 9.88 -8.58 -17.22
C ASP A 468 9.52 -8.25 -15.76
N THR A 469 8.47 -7.45 -15.59
CA THR A 469 7.93 -7.02 -14.29
C THR A 469 6.51 -7.53 -14.07
N SER A 470 6.06 -8.48 -14.89
CA SER A 470 4.69 -9.02 -14.86
C SER A 470 4.48 -10.14 -13.84
N ARG A 471 5.56 -10.68 -13.26
CA ARG A 471 5.54 -11.77 -12.27
C ARG A 471 5.24 -11.21 -10.86
N PRO A 472 4.01 -11.39 -10.31
CA PRO A 472 3.63 -10.80 -9.03
C PRO A 472 4.41 -11.36 -7.83
N GLU A 473 5.04 -12.52 -7.96
CA GLU A 473 5.84 -13.17 -6.92
C GLU A 473 7.21 -12.53 -6.72
N VAL A 474 7.65 -11.64 -7.62
CA VAL A 474 8.96 -10.97 -7.53
C VAL A 474 8.80 -9.46 -7.64
N ALA A 475 9.21 -8.75 -6.59
CA ALA A 475 9.44 -7.32 -6.64
C ALA A 475 10.89 -7.05 -7.04
N ILE A 476 11.06 -6.31 -8.14
CA ILE A 476 12.40 -5.95 -8.64
C ILE A 476 12.77 -4.57 -8.11
N SER A 477 13.99 -4.46 -7.57
CA SER A 477 14.57 -3.19 -7.16
C SER A 477 15.84 -2.90 -7.96
N LEU A 478 15.93 -1.73 -8.57
CA LEU A 478 17.19 -1.25 -9.17
C LEU A 478 17.97 -0.47 -8.12
N HIS A 479 19.18 -0.94 -7.81
CA HIS A 479 20.00 -0.42 -6.73
C HIS A 479 21.13 0.44 -7.26
N ALA A 480 21.07 1.73 -6.97
CA ALA A 480 22.08 2.71 -7.36
C ALA A 480 23.38 2.47 -6.56
N ASP A 481 24.24 1.62 -7.11
CA ASP A 481 25.45 1.08 -6.47
C ASP A 481 26.72 1.89 -6.81
N GLY A 482 26.56 3.21 -7.00
CA GLY A 482 27.64 4.13 -7.34
C GLY A 482 28.12 4.89 -6.11
N HIS A 483 29.43 5.10 -6.00
CA HIS A 483 30.05 5.86 -4.90
C HIS A 483 30.62 7.20 -5.36
N GLY A 484 30.83 8.13 -4.43
CA GLY A 484 31.55 9.37 -4.70
C GLY A 484 31.03 10.59 -3.95
N THR A 485 31.11 11.77 -4.58
CA THR A 485 30.54 12.99 -4.01
C THR A 485 29.00 12.97 -4.12
N PRO A 486 28.29 13.78 -3.31
CA PRO A 486 26.84 13.87 -3.42
C PRO A 486 26.32 14.20 -4.81
N ASP A 487 26.99 15.11 -5.53
CA ASP A 487 26.60 15.48 -6.89
C ASP A 487 26.72 14.29 -7.85
N LEU A 488 27.80 13.49 -7.75
CA LEU A 488 28.01 12.29 -8.57
C LEU A 488 26.94 11.23 -8.27
N LYS A 489 26.64 10.96 -6.99
CA LYS A 489 25.60 10.00 -6.63
C LYS A 489 24.22 10.41 -7.15
N MET A 490 23.88 11.70 -7.06
CA MET A 490 22.62 12.22 -7.59
C MET A 490 22.58 12.18 -9.12
N GLU A 491 23.71 12.42 -9.81
CA GLU A 491 23.81 12.25 -11.25
C GLU A 491 23.57 10.79 -11.66
N THR A 492 24.23 9.83 -11.01
CA THR A 492 23.98 8.40 -11.22
C THR A 492 22.52 8.05 -10.97
N TRP A 493 21.94 8.51 -9.85
CA TRP A 493 20.53 8.30 -9.52
C TRP A 493 19.59 8.80 -10.62
N ASP A 494 19.82 10.01 -11.12
CA ASP A 494 18.99 10.62 -12.17
C ASP A 494 19.14 9.93 -13.53
N VAL A 495 20.34 9.44 -13.87
CA VAL A 495 20.59 8.66 -15.08
C VAL A 495 19.88 7.31 -15.01
N LEU A 496 20.01 6.57 -13.90
CA LEU A 496 19.45 5.23 -13.78
C LEU A 496 17.92 5.21 -13.88
N ARG A 497 17.25 6.26 -13.43
CA ARG A 497 15.78 6.37 -13.52
C ARG A 497 15.26 6.60 -14.94
N GLN A 498 16.09 7.02 -15.88
CA GLN A 498 15.63 7.32 -17.25
C GLN A 498 15.17 6.05 -17.95
N GLY A 499 13.91 6.04 -18.40
CA GLY A 499 13.32 4.90 -19.10
C GLY A 499 13.13 3.65 -18.21
N LEU A 500 13.22 3.80 -16.88
CA LEU A 500 12.96 2.70 -15.96
C LEU A 500 11.46 2.41 -15.87
N SER A 501 11.08 1.13 -15.89
CA SER A 501 9.70 0.72 -15.66
C SER A 501 9.20 1.25 -14.31
N PRO A 502 7.97 1.77 -14.21
CA PRO A 502 7.40 2.22 -12.93
C PRO A 502 7.22 1.07 -11.92
N ASN A 503 7.26 -0.19 -12.38
CA ASN A 503 7.18 -1.38 -11.53
C ASN A 503 8.54 -1.78 -10.91
N ILE A 504 9.64 -1.12 -11.29
CA ILE A 504 10.95 -1.33 -10.68
C ILE A 504 11.18 -0.27 -9.61
N TRP A 505 11.42 -0.74 -8.39
CA TRP A 505 11.56 0.11 -7.22
C TRP A 505 13.00 0.61 -7.11
N MET A 506 13.18 1.88 -6.74
CA MET A 506 14.54 2.43 -6.61
C MET A 506 15.14 2.14 -5.23
N ALA A 507 16.39 1.68 -5.23
CA ALA A 507 17.21 1.45 -4.05
C ALA A 507 18.52 2.24 -4.10
N TRP A 508 19.10 2.50 -2.94
CA TRP A 508 20.28 3.37 -2.77
C TRP A 508 21.39 2.66 -2.00
N LYS A 509 22.65 2.88 -2.35
CA LYS A 509 23.78 2.43 -1.54
C LYS A 509 24.57 3.59 -0.95
N ASN A 510 24.89 3.50 0.32
CA ASN A 510 25.84 4.37 0.99
C ASN A 510 27.15 3.62 1.23
N PHE A 511 28.26 4.30 0.97
CA PHE A 511 29.60 3.78 1.21
C PHE A 511 30.27 4.59 2.31
N TYR A 512 30.75 3.94 3.36
CA TYR A 512 31.36 4.68 4.48
C TYR A 512 32.68 5.35 4.11
N ASP A 513 33.51 4.69 3.31
CA ASP A 513 34.87 5.15 3.01
C ASP A 513 34.99 5.80 1.61
N GLU A 514 34.14 5.38 0.66
CA GLU A 514 34.18 5.83 -0.72
C GLU A 514 33.30 7.07 -1.00
N ASP A 515 32.26 7.31 -0.19
CA ASP A 515 31.43 8.50 -0.32
C ASP A 515 32.04 9.69 0.46
N THR A 516 32.12 10.85 -0.18
CA THR A 516 32.76 12.04 0.42
C THR A 516 31.87 13.29 0.31
N PRO A 517 31.09 13.62 1.36
CA PRO A 517 30.73 12.78 2.50
C PRO A 517 29.62 11.77 2.15
N THR A 518 29.54 10.68 2.91
CA THR A 518 28.37 9.78 2.95
C THR A 518 27.11 10.55 3.33
N PHE A 519 25.98 10.21 2.71
CA PHE A 519 24.68 10.79 3.08
C PHE A 519 24.28 10.37 4.50
N THR A 520 23.72 11.32 5.24
CA THR A 520 22.99 11.01 6.48
C THR A 520 21.66 10.32 6.18
N PRO A 521 21.07 9.58 7.14
CA PRO A 521 19.73 9.00 6.99
C PRO A 521 18.65 10.01 6.54
N GLU A 522 18.65 11.22 7.11
CA GLU A 522 17.74 12.29 6.70
C GLU A 522 17.93 12.68 5.23
N GLN A 523 19.18 12.83 4.78
CA GLN A 523 19.50 13.17 3.39
C GLN A 523 19.14 12.04 2.42
N THR A 524 19.45 10.78 2.76
CA THR A 524 19.06 9.63 1.94
C THR A 524 17.54 9.54 1.80
N MET A 525 16.80 9.81 2.88
CA MET A 525 15.33 9.82 2.86
C MET A 525 14.70 11.07 2.24
N ALA A 526 15.52 12.08 1.93
CA ALA A 526 15.12 13.26 1.17
C ALA A 526 15.26 13.09 -0.35
N VAL A 527 16.07 12.12 -0.82
CA VAL A 527 16.21 11.77 -2.26
C VAL A 527 14.83 11.47 -2.87
N GLN A 528 14.61 11.91 -4.12
CA GLN A 528 13.35 11.70 -4.84
C GLN A 528 13.57 10.89 -6.14
N PRO A 529 12.74 9.84 -6.40
CA PRO A 529 11.80 9.24 -5.46
C PRO A 529 12.52 8.70 -4.21
N ARG A 530 11.82 8.56 -3.09
CA ARG A 530 12.43 8.08 -1.85
C ARG A 530 12.89 6.61 -2.00
N PRO A 531 14.16 6.26 -1.70
CA PRO A 531 14.66 4.89 -1.83
C PRO A 531 13.89 3.89 -0.96
N TRP A 532 13.58 2.71 -1.51
CA TRP A 532 12.82 1.65 -0.86
C TRP A 532 13.70 0.65 -0.10
N PHE A 533 14.91 0.45 -0.58
CA PHE A 533 15.95 -0.34 0.06
C PHE A 533 17.23 0.53 0.11
N VAL A 534 17.86 0.60 1.27
CA VAL A 534 19.13 1.31 1.46
C VAL A 534 20.14 0.35 2.07
N SER A 535 21.30 0.13 1.44
CA SER A 535 22.37 -0.62 2.08
C SER A 535 23.61 0.22 2.37
N TYR A 536 24.35 -0.21 3.38
CA TYR A 536 25.61 0.37 3.81
C TYR A 536 26.73 -0.62 3.59
N GLN A 537 27.76 -0.19 2.84
CA GLN A 537 29.00 -0.92 2.61
C GLN A 537 30.19 -0.25 3.27
#